data_AF-A0A920QVN1-F1
#
_entry.id   AF-A0A920QVN1-F1
#
_cell.length_a   1.000
_cell.length_b   1.000
_cell.length_c   1.000
_cell.angle_alpha   90.00
_cell.angle_beta   90.00
_cell.angle_gamma   90.00
#
_symmetry.space_group_name_H-M   'P 1'
#
loop_
_entity.id
_entity.type
_entity.pdbx_description
1 polymer ?
#
loop_
_entity_poly.entity_id
_entity_poly.type
_entity_poly.pdbx_seq_one_letter_code
_entity_poly.pdbx_strand_id
1 'polypeptide(L)'
;MGIQVTGISNKSSIRPVGTRVAVTILGSIKERTLESLLVYPQNPSLLSKQVYKLRAIATDQNGLVIPDADIIWSLNSKKLGHINKIGYLTVEGEAGFYKDAITITANWNSKAISVNASVTVTDLNPLAELLTVHALPQRFFVDPGDRLYIRAVALNGLGEIAAGTQLRWAMNNTSAGNIDGIGNFIASKTPGIYTEAIKVEAVISGEQGFITATDYASVVIRDLPSPRTLSAIYPWPYKVTVTPNGLVNLSIRAYDQFGDPIPLDNIEWSIENDAIGTITENRLFRASSTPGKYPNAIKIIGKQEIKSDIIQISEYLDVTITGKLNKLEIYPNTAILNPGDTVHFSISGWDENNVELSNLVTRWSPVNEDIGKIDAYGNFTAGTSPGLFEDIVKAKVYQISSSQ
;
A
#
# COMPACT_ATOMS: atom_id res chain seq x y z
N MET A 1 -14.13 31.32 17.86
CA MET A 1 -15.15 30.80 16.92
C MET A 1 -14.50 30.43 15.60
N GLY A 2 -14.17 29.17 15.36
CA GLY A 2 -13.38 28.73 14.21
C GLY A 2 -14.10 28.04 13.05
N ILE A 3 -13.38 27.21 12.29
CA ILE A 3 -13.80 26.56 11.03
C ILE A 3 -15.31 26.29 10.94
N GLN A 4 -15.96 26.90 9.95
CA GLN A 4 -17.40 26.75 9.76
C GLN A 4 -17.68 25.56 8.83
N VAL A 5 -18.15 24.45 9.39
CA VAL A 5 -18.61 23.28 8.62
C VAL A 5 -20.11 23.37 8.37
N THR A 6 -20.53 23.23 7.11
CA THR A 6 -21.94 23.17 6.72
C THR A 6 -22.19 21.89 5.93
N GLY A 7 -23.09 21.04 6.44
CA GLY A 7 -23.56 19.86 5.71
C GLY A 7 -24.65 20.21 4.71
N ILE A 8 -24.55 19.67 3.49
CA ILE A 8 -25.55 19.76 2.44
C ILE A 8 -25.95 18.33 2.07
N SER A 9 -27.19 17.94 2.39
CA SER A 9 -27.78 16.71 1.86
C SER A 9 -28.59 17.03 0.61
N ASN A 10 -28.50 16.18 -0.42
CA ASN A 10 -29.07 16.38 -1.75
C ASN A 10 -30.61 16.57 -1.79
N LYS A 11 -31.33 16.54 -0.67
CA LYS A 11 -32.80 16.70 -0.62
C LYS A 11 -33.36 17.57 0.52
N SER A 12 -32.53 18.15 1.39
CA SER A 12 -33.02 19.03 2.46
C SER A 12 -31.91 19.89 3.06
N SER A 13 -32.21 21.17 3.31
CA SER A 13 -31.38 22.10 4.06
C SER A 13 -31.28 21.64 5.52
N ILE A 14 -30.20 20.93 5.85
CA ILE A 14 -29.86 20.58 7.24
C ILE A 14 -29.38 21.87 7.92
N ARG A 15 -29.83 22.13 9.14
CA ARG A 15 -29.35 23.26 9.94
C ARG A 15 -27.83 23.11 10.15
N PRO A 16 -27.04 24.17 10.00
CA PRO A 16 -25.59 24.10 10.23
C PRO A 16 -25.31 23.66 11.67
N VAL A 17 -24.74 22.47 11.83
CA VAL A 17 -24.16 22.01 13.10
C VAL A 17 -22.68 22.38 13.07
N GLY A 18 -22.39 23.66 13.25
CA GLY A 18 -21.02 24.17 13.24
C GLY A 18 -20.34 23.92 14.60
N THR A 19 -19.20 23.22 14.59
CA THR A 19 -18.20 23.31 15.67
C THR A 19 -17.07 24.23 15.19
N ARG A 20 -16.49 25.00 16.11
CA ARG A 20 -15.65 26.17 15.84
C ARG A 20 -14.20 25.89 16.23
N VAL A 21 -13.29 25.72 15.25
CA VAL A 21 -11.84 25.46 15.47
C VAL A 21 -10.94 26.70 15.39
N ALA A 22 -10.48 27.20 16.53
CA ALA A 22 -9.51 28.30 16.58
C ALA A 22 -8.12 27.87 16.09
N VAL A 23 -7.44 28.76 15.35
CA VAL A 23 -6.02 28.60 14.97
C VAL A 23 -5.20 29.74 15.56
N THR A 24 -4.13 29.43 16.29
CA THR A 24 -3.17 30.43 16.77
C THR A 24 -1.89 30.37 15.95
N ILE A 25 -1.44 31.51 15.40
CA ILE A 25 -0.17 31.64 14.66
C ILE A 25 0.84 32.43 15.52
N LEU A 26 2.06 31.91 15.67
CA LEU A 26 3.15 32.51 16.47
C LEU A 26 4.03 33.50 15.64
N GLY A 27 4.86 34.33 16.29
CA GLY A 27 5.67 35.39 15.65
C GLY A 27 7.02 34.96 15.03
N SER A 28 7.68 35.87 14.28
CA SER A 28 8.77 35.63 13.32
C SER A 28 10.13 35.15 13.89
N ILE A 29 10.84 34.35 13.08
CA ILE A 29 12.10 33.66 13.38
C ILE A 29 13.30 34.50 12.89
N LYS A 30 14.32 34.65 13.74
CA LYS A 30 15.61 35.32 13.54
C LYS A 30 16.29 34.94 12.21
N GLU A 31 16.83 35.94 11.47
CA GLU A 31 17.60 35.70 10.23
C GLU A 31 18.82 34.81 10.49
N ARG A 32 19.01 33.80 9.61
CA ARG A 32 20.08 32.81 9.70
C ARG A 32 21.32 33.24 8.91
N THR A 33 22.51 33.03 9.46
CA THR A 33 23.78 33.28 8.78
C THR A 33 24.46 31.96 8.42
N LEU A 34 24.84 31.77 7.16
CA LEU A 34 25.52 30.56 6.70
C LEU A 34 26.84 30.35 7.44
N GLU A 35 27.04 29.17 8.02
CA GLU A 35 28.25 28.84 8.78
C GLU A 35 28.95 27.58 8.28
N SER A 36 28.20 26.56 7.86
CA SER A 36 28.82 25.31 7.39
C SER A 36 28.12 24.72 6.18
N LEU A 37 28.86 23.90 5.42
CA LEU A 37 28.36 23.08 4.32
C LEU A 37 28.76 21.63 4.57
N LEU A 38 27.77 20.77 4.73
CA LEU A 38 27.94 19.33 4.95
C LEU A 38 27.59 18.57 3.69
N VAL A 39 28.47 17.69 3.21
CA VAL A 39 28.26 16.85 2.02
C VAL A 39 28.18 15.39 2.44
N TYR A 40 27.14 14.67 2.01
CA TYR A 40 26.93 13.27 2.38
C TYR A 40 26.72 12.35 1.18
N PRO A 41 27.49 11.25 1.10
CA PRO A 41 28.80 11.06 1.73
C PRO A 41 29.83 12.01 1.11
N GLN A 42 30.81 12.48 1.88
CA GLN A 42 31.87 13.34 1.34
C GLN A 42 32.78 12.58 0.36
N ASN A 43 33.05 11.30 0.59
CA ASN A 43 33.88 10.47 -0.28
C ASN A 43 33.15 9.16 -0.66
N PRO A 44 32.22 9.17 -1.63
CA PRO A 44 31.48 7.97 -2.02
C PRO A 44 32.38 6.94 -2.73
N SER A 45 32.06 5.66 -2.53
CA SER A 45 32.49 4.56 -3.39
C SER A 45 31.31 4.16 -4.27
N LEU A 46 31.48 4.24 -5.59
CA LEU A 46 30.44 4.08 -6.60
C LEU A 46 30.82 2.99 -7.59
N LEU A 47 29.82 2.46 -8.30
CA LEU A 47 30.03 1.52 -9.38
C LEU A 47 30.17 2.26 -10.72
N SER A 48 30.93 1.68 -11.64
CA SER A 48 30.91 2.16 -13.03
C SER A 48 29.48 2.08 -13.60
N LYS A 49 29.07 3.06 -14.40
CA LYS A 49 27.72 3.25 -14.97
C LYS A 49 26.62 3.58 -13.94
N GLN A 50 26.96 3.76 -12.67
CA GLN A 50 26.00 4.16 -11.65
C GLN A 50 25.60 5.64 -11.82
N VAL A 51 24.31 5.93 -11.62
CA VAL A 51 23.84 7.29 -11.34
C VAL A 51 23.67 7.46 -9.83
N TYR A 52 24.34 8.45 -9.24
CA TYR A 52 24.36 8.69 -7.80
C TYR A 52 23.95 10.11 -7.45
N LYS A 53 23.01 10.26 -6.51
CA LYS A 53 22.58 11.59 -6.00
C LYS A 53 23.45 12.00 -4.82
N LEU A 54 24.30 12.99 -5.02
CA LEU A 54 25.00 13.66 -3.93
C LEU A 54 24.04 14.56 -3.16
N ARG A 55 24.30 14.70 -1.86
CA ARG A 55 23.50 15.54 -0.96
C ARG A 55 24.40 16.53 -0.27
N ALA A 56 23.95 17.77 -0.19
CA ALA A 56 24.63 18.81 0.55
C ALA A 56 23.62 19.59 1.38
N ILE A 57 24.03 20.03 2.56
CA ILE A 57 23.21 20.75 3.52
C ILE A 57 24.02 21.94 4.02
N ALA A 58 23.47 23.14 3.86
CA ALA A 58 23.99 24.34 4.49
C ALA A 58 23.42 24.47 5.92
N THR A 59 24.24 24.86 6.89
CA THR A 59 23.78 25.14 8.26
C THR A 59 24.19 26.53 8.71
N ASP A 60 23.44 27.07 9.67
CA ASP A 60 23.73 28.33 10.33
C ASP A 60 24.71 28.17 11.51
N GLN A 61 25.00 29.28 12.21
CA GLN A 61 25.93 29.34 13.34
C GLN A 61 25.50 28.53 14.56
N ASN A 62 24.22 28.13 14.64
CA ASN A 62 23.69 27.27 15.69
C ASN A 62 23.59 25.81 15.21
N GLY A 63 24.06 25.50 14.00
CA GLY A 63 23.96 24.17 13.38
C GLY A 63 22.59 23.87 12.77
N LEU A 64 21.69 24.86 12.63
CA LEU A 64 20.38 24.66 12.02
C LEU A 64 20.46 24.70 10.49
N VAL A 65 19.76 23.79 9.82
CA VAL A 65 19.72 23.72 8.36
C VAL A 65 19.17 25.02 7.75
N ILE A 66 19.77 25.50 6.68
CA ILE A 66 19.27 26.59 5.83
C ILE A 66 18.69 25.94 4.57
N PRO A 67 17.37 25.66 4.51
CA PRO A 67 16.78 24.87 3.44
C PRO A 67 16.84 25.56 2.07
N ASP A 68 16.84 26.89 2.05
CA ASP A 68 16.82 27.71 0.83
C ASP A 68 18.21 28.14 0.35
N ALA A 69 19.29 27.57 0.91
CA ALA A 69 20.64 27.85 0.42
C ALA A 69 20.81 27.35 -1.02
N ASP A 70 21.40 28.19 -1.88
CA ASP A 70 21.67 27.84 -3.27
C ASP A 70 22.91 26.94 -3.35
N ILE A 71 22.72 25.69 -3.77
CA ILE A 71 23.77 24.67 -3.85
C ILE A 71 24.20 24.48 -5.31
N ILE A 72 25.47 24.77 -5.58
CA ILE A 72 26.09 24.65 -6.88
C ILE A 72 27.05 23.46 -6.89
N TRP A 73 26.92 22.61 -7.92
CA TRP A 73 27.74 21.42 -8.14
C TRP A 73 28.65 21.64 -9.35
N SER A 74 29.95 21.39 -9.20
CA SER A 74 30.93 21.46 -10.28
C SER A 74 31.79 20.22 -10.34
N LEU A 75 31.98 19.67 -11.55
CA LEU A 75 32.85 18.52 -11.78
C LEU A 75 34.25 18.98 -12.18
N ASN A 76 35.24 18.62 -11.36
CA ASN A 76 36.65 18.91 -11.61
C ASN A 76 37.31 17.81 -12.47
N SER A 77 36.91 16.55 -12.27
CA SER A 77 37.43 15.40 -13.02
C SER A 77 36.46 14.94 -14.11
N LYS A 78 36.66 15.40 -15.35
CA LYS A 78 35.82 14.99 -16.49
C LYS A 78 35.89 13.49 -16.81
N LYS A 79 36.98 12.81 -16.42
CA LYS A 79 37.12 11.35 -16.57
C LYS A 79 36.18 10.55 -15.66
N LEU A 80 35.63 11.18 -14.61
CA LEU A 80 34.68 10.52 -13.72
C LEU A 80 33.30 10.34 -14.38
N GLY A 81 32.89 11.28 -15.23
CA GLY A 81 31.59 11.30 -15.91
C GLY A 81 30.98 12.69 -15.94
N HIS A 82 29.72 12.83 -15.54
CA HIS A 82 28.96 14.09 -15.62
C HIS A 82 28.08 14.32 -14.38
N ILE A 83 27.99 15.57 -13.90
CA ILE A 83 27.09 15.96 -12.79
C ILE A 83 26.12 17.06 -13.25
N ASN A 84 24.84 16.93 -12.89
CA ASN A 84 23.83 17.94 -13.21
C ASN A 84 23.64 18.98 -12.08
N LYS A 85 22.87 20.04 -12.36
CA LYS A 85 22.62 21.15 -11.42
C LYS A 85 21.91 20.75 -10.12
N ILE A 86 21.29 19.57 -10.07
CA ILE A 86 20.58 19.05 -8.89
C ILE A 86 21.35 17.93 -8.18
N GLY A 87 22.64 17.76 -8.49
CA GLY A 87 23.56 16.87 -7.75
C GLY A 87 23.54 15.41 -8.15
N TYR A 88 22.96 15.03 -9.30
CA TYR A 88 23.07 13.66 -9.82
C TYR A 88 24.35 13.53 -10.66
N LEU A 89 25.23 12.63 -10.23
CA LEU A 89 26.45 12.22 -10.88
C LEU A 89 26.21 10.92 -11.66
N THR A 90 26.44 10.92 -12.97
CA THR A 90 26.56 9.71 -13.79
C THR A 90 28.04 9.33 -13.86
N VAL A 91 28.38 8.13 -13.38
CA VAL A 91 29.75 7.61 -13.35
C VAL A 91 30.05 6.88 -14.65
N GLU A 92 30.98 7.40 -15.43
CA GLU A 92 31.44 6.81 -16.70
C GLU A 92 32.92 6.43 -16.66
N GLY A 93 33.63 6.84 -15.60
CA GLY A 93 35.04 6.53 -15.41
C GLY A 93 35.32 5.05 -15.15
N GLU A 94 36.53 4.63 -15.50
CA GLU A 94 37.08 3.32 -15.14
C GLU A 94 37.30 3.20 -13.62
N ALA A 95 37.45 1.96 -13.14
CA ALA A 95 37.72 1.68 -11.75
C ALA A 95 39.00 2.39 -11.27
N GLY A 96 38.94 3.07 -10.12
CA GLY A 96 40.04 3.87 -9.60
C GLY A 96 39.62 4.95 -8.61
N PHE A 97 40.59 5.74 -8.15
CA PHE A 97 40.36 6.83 -7.21
C PHE A 97 40.48 8.20 -7.89
N TYR A 98 39.41 8.98 -7.81
CA TYR A 98 39.28 10.33 -8.37
C TYR A 98 39.32 11.35 -7.24
N LYS A 99 40.51 11.90 -6.97
CA LYS A 99 40.73 12.88 -5.91
C LYS A 99 40.08 14.23 -6.24
N ASP A 100 39.42 14.85 -5.26
CA ASP A 100 38.78 16.18 -5.33
C ASP A 100 37.94 16.37 -6.61
N ALA A 101 37.28 15.29 -7.03
CA ALA A 101 36.62 15.19 -8.32
C ALA A 101 35.43 16.14 -8.48
N ILE A 102 34.83 16.58 -7.37
CA ILE A 102 33.63 17.42 -7.35
C ILE A 102 33.84 18.55 -6.34
N THR A 103 33.53 19.78 -6.73
CA THR A 103 33.39 20.94 -5.84
C THR A 103 31.92 21.25 -5.62
N ILE A 104 31.54 21.40 -4.35
CA ILE A 104 30.18 21.74 -3.91
C ILE A 104 30.26 23.10 -3.22
N THR A 105 29.45 24.05 -3.68
CA THR A 105 29.39 25.40 -3.11
C THR A 105 27.99 25.69 -2.61
N ALA A 106 27.86 26.23 -1.40
CA ALA A 106 26.61 26.76 -0.86
C ALA A 106 26.69 28.28 -0.79
N ASN A 107 25.68 28.94 -1.37
CA ASN A 107 25.50 30.38 -1.30
C ASN A 107 24.27 30.70 -0.46
N TRP A 108 24.41 31.64 0.46
CA TRP A 108 23.30 32.18 1.22
C TRP A 108 23.58 33.63 1.58
N ASN A 109 22.69 34.52 1.18
CA ASN A 109 22.92 35.96 1.20
C ASN A 109 24.25 36.31 0.50
N SER A 110 25.12 37.08 1.15
CA SER A 110 26.43 37.48 0.63
C SER A 110 27.59 36.55 1.00
N LYS A 111 27.31 35.40 1.64
CA LYS A 111 28.34 34.43 2.07
C LYS A 111 28.27 33.16 1.21
N ALA A 112 29.44 32.65 0.85
CA ALA A 112 29.61 31.38 0.13
C ALA A 112 30.63 30.48 0.84
N ILE A 113 30.37 29.18 0.87
CA ILE A 113 31.28 28.15 1.43
C ILE A 113 31.40 27.00 0.41
N SER A 114 32.62 26.51 0.20
CA SER A 114 32.89 25.41 -0.73
C SER A 114 33.57 24.21 -0.07
N VAL A 115 33.24 23.00 -0.51
CA VAL A 115 33.83 21.73 -0.07
C VAL A 115 34.14 20.86 -1.30
N ASN A 116 35.22 20.08 -1.25
CA ASN A 116 35.56 19.10 -2.28
C ASN A 116 35.24 17.67 -1.82
N ALA A 117 34.86 16.83 -2.78
CA ALA A 117 34.56 15.42 -2.62
C ALA A 117 35.43 14.56 -3.57
N SER A 118 36.03 13.50 -3.03
CA SER A 118 36.76 12.48 -3.83
C SER A 118 35.86 11.26 -4.08
N VAL A 119 36.03 10.56 -5.20
CA VAL A 119 35.18 9.41 -5.56
C VAL A 119 36.04 8.19 -5.87
N THR A 120 35.70 7.04 -5.29
CA THR A 120 36.27 5.73 -5.67
C THR A 120 35.28 5.02 -6.61
N VAL A 121 35.76 4.50 -7.74
CA VAL A 121 34.96 3.73 -8.69
C VAL A 121 35.41 2.27 -8.67
N THR A 122 34.45 1.35 -8.60
CA THR A 122 34.68 -0.11 -8.64
C THR A 122 33.96 -0.72 -9.85
N ASP A 123 34.59 -1.71 -10.49
CA ASP A 123 33.98 -2.52 -11.58
C ASP A 123 33.66 -3.94 -11.07
N LEU A 124 32.47 -4.46 -11.38
CA LEU A 124 31.95 -5.77 -10.95
C LEU A 124 31.80 -6.78 -12.10
N ASN A 125 32.28 -6.46 -13.30
CA ASN A 125 32.12 -7.28 -14.51
C ASN A 125 32.33 -8.81 -14.38
N PRO A 126 33.31 -9.37 -13.63
CA PRO A 126 33.49 -10.84 -13.55
C PRO A 126 32.36 -11.59 -12.81
N LEU A 127 31.45 -10.90 -12.12
CA LEU A 127 30.29 -11.52 -11.47
C LEU A 127 29.05 -11.58 -12.38
N ALA A 128 29.00 -10.81 -13.47
CA ALA A 128 27.82 -10.75 -14.34
C ALA A 128 27.54 -12.05 -15.11
N GLU A 129 28.51 -12.96 -15.22
CA GLU A 129 28.41 -14.22 -15.98
C GLU A 129 27.98 -15.43 -15.15
N LEU A 130 27.89 -15.32 -13.82
CA LEU A 130 27.41 -16.41 -12.97
C LEU A 130 25.88 -16.48 -13.02
N LEU A 131 25.28 -17.61 -13.38
CA LEU A 131 23.83 -17.80 -13.39
C LEU A 131 23.36 -18.62 -12.19
N THR A 132 22.36 -18.13 -11.46
CA THR A 132 21.63 -18.90 -10.44
C THR A 132 20.13 -18.89 -10.76
N VAL A 133 19.38 -19.86 -10.21
CA VAL A 133 17.92 -19.90 -10.27
C VAL A 133 17.36 -20.24 -8.90
N HIS A 134 16.19 -19.68 -8.56
CA HIS A 134 15.50 -19.93 -7.31
C HIS A 134 14.04 -20.31 -7.57
N ALA A 135 13.63 -21.51 -7.16
CA ALA A 135 12.23 -21.91 -7.18
C ALA A 135 11.46 -21.23 -6.05
N LEU A 136 10.27 -20.71 -6.33
CA LEU A 136 9.45 -19.93 -5.41
C LEU A 136 8.01 -20.44 -5.39
N PRO A 137 7.54 -21.00 -4.25
CA PRO A 137 8.29 -21.27 -3.01
C PRO A 137 9.22 -22.48 -3.11
N GLN A 138 10.36 -22.48 -2.39
CA GLN A 138 11.26 -23.65 -2.28
C GLN A 138 10.70 -24.77 -1.40
N ARG A 139 9.84 -24.43 -0.43
CA ARG A 139 9.14 -25.39 0.43
C ARG A 139 7.72 -24.92 0.65
N PHE A 140 6.76 -25.82 0.49
CA PHE A 140 5.35 -25.49 0.64
C PHE A 140 4.53 -26.69 1.09
N PHE A 141 3.35 -26.40 1.64
CA PHE A 141 2.39 -27.37 2.14
C PHE A 141 1.13 -27.31 1.28
N VAL A 142 0.58 -28.48 0.97
CA VAL A 142 -0.64 -28.62 0.15
C VAL A 142 -1.49 -29.77 0.68
N ASP A 143 -2.77 -29.75 0.33
CA ASP A 143 -3.67 -30.87 0.53
C ASP A 143 -3.62 -31.86 -0.63
N PRO A 144 -4.03 -33.11 -0.39
CA PRO A 144 -4.15 -34.12 -1.45
C PRO A 144 -4.93 -33.61 -2.67
N GLY A 145 -4.28 -33.51 -3.83
CA GLY A 145 -4.89 -33.06 -5.09
C GLY A 145 -4.94 -31.55 -5.33
N ASP A 146 -4.41 -30.74 -4.41
CA ASP A 146 -4.34 -29.28 -4.58
C ASP A 146 -3.55 -28.86 -5.82
N ARG A 147 -3.88 -27.67 -6.33
CA ARG A 147 -3.18 -27.04 -7.45
C ARG A 147 -2.43 -25.81 -6.97
N LEU A 148 -1.16 -25.69 -7.35
CA LEU A 148 -0.31 -24.56 -7.02
C LEU A 148 0.45 -24.08 -8.26
N TYR A 149 0.47 -22.77 -8.48
CA TYR A 149 1.34 -22.17 -9.50
C TYR A 149 2.67 -21.76 -8.86
N ILE A 150 3.76 -22.43 -9.26
CA ILE A 150 5.12 -22.20 -8.74
C ILE A 150 5.89 -21.35 -9.76
N ARG A 151 6.69 -20.41 -9.24
CA ARG A 151 7.50 -19.51 -10.06
C ARG A 151 8.97 -19.78 -9.84
N ALA A 152 9.82 -19.23 -10.70
CA ALA A 152 11.24 -19.17 -10.42
C ALA A 152 11.82 -17.83 -10.88
N VAL A 153 12.93 -17.44 -10.27
CA VAL A 153 13.69 -16.25 -10.66
C VAL A 153 15.10 -16.68 -10.96
N ALA A 154 15.60 -16.34 -12.15
CA ALA A 154 17.00 -16.54 -12.53
C ALA A 154 17.76 -15.23 -12.37
N LEU A 155 18.90 -15.29 -11.69
CA LEU A 155 19.74 -14.13 -11.36
C LEU A 155 21.13 -14.30 -11.95
N ASN A 156 21.73 -13.20 -12.40
CA ASN A 156 23.16 -13.16 -12.67
C ASN A 156 23.94 -13.06 -11.34
N GLY A 157 25.28 -13.12 -11.35
CA GLY A 157 26.09 -13.02 -10.13
C GLY A 157 26.16 -11.62 -9.53
N LEU A 158 25.54 -10.63 -10.17
CA LEU A 158 25.26 -9.31 -9.59
C LEU A 158 23.92 -9.30 -8.81
N GLY A 159 23.17 -10.39 -8.84
CA GLY A 159 21.83 -10.50 -8.22
C GLY A 159 20.72 -9.86 -9.05
N GLU A 160 20.97 -9.52 -10.31
CA GLU A 160 19.99 -8.93 -11.23
C GLU A 160 19.25 -10.02 -12.00
N ILE A 161 18.03 -9.74 -12.46
CA ILE A 161 17.26 -10.68 -13.28
C ILE A 161 18.02 -10.95 -14.58
N ALA A 162 18.32 -12.23 -14.82
CA ALA A 162 18.98 -12.66 -16.04
C ALA A 162 17.98 -12.70 -17.21
N ALA A 163 17.91 -11.61 -17.97
CA ALA A 163 17.00 -11.47 -19.11
C ALA A 163 17.29 -12.53 -20.20
N GLY A 164 16.23 -12.97 -20.91
CA GLY A 164 16.34 -14.00 -21.95
C GLY A 164 16.40 -15.44 -21.42
N THR A 165 16.27 -15.64 -20.11
CA THR A 165 16.21 -16.97 -19.49
C THR A 165 14.93 -17.71 -19.87
N GLN A 166 15.07 -18.95 -20.35
CA GLN A 166 13.99 -19.91 -20.45
C GLN A 166 13.96 -20.79 -19.19
N LEU A 167 12.78 -20.92 -18.58
CA LEU A 167 12.57 -21.81 -17.44
C LEU A 167 11.96 -23.13 -17.91
N ARG A 168 12.49 -24.24 -17.43
CA ARG A 168 12.00 -25.59 -17.70
C ARG A 168 11.68 -26.28 -16.38
N TRP A 169 10.42 -26.68 -16.23
CA TRP A 169 9.92 -27.37 -15.04
C TRP A 169 9.78 -28.87 -15.31
N ALA A 170 10.15 -29.68 -14.33
CA ALA A 170 9.92 -31.12 -14.36
C ALA A 170 9.75 -31.67 -12.94
N MET A 171 9.03 -32.79 -12.83
CA MET A 171 9.04 -33.58 -11.60
C MET A 171 10.38 -34.32 -11.49
N ASN A 172 11.03 -34.19 -10.33
CA ASN A 172 12.15 -35.02 -9.94
C ASN A 172 11.68 -36.21 -9.07
N ASN A 173 10.57 -36.05 -8.34
CA ASN A 173 9.87 -37.13 -7.64
C ASN A 173 8.38 -37.16 -8.03
N THR A 174 8.00 -38.04 -8.95
CA THR A 174 6.62 -38.14 -9.47
C THR A 174 5.61 -38.67 -8.45
N SER A 175 6.04 -39.27 -7.34
CA SER A 175 5.12 -39.66 -6.25
C SER A 175 4.50 -38.46 -5.54
N ALA A 176 5.13 -37.28 -5.66
CA ALA A 176 4.62 -36.03 -5.10
C ALA A 176 3.49 -35.41 -5.93
N GLY A 177 3.36 -35.76 -7.21
CA GLY A 177 2.37 -35.16 -8.10
C GLY A 177 2.86 -34.98 -9.53
N ASN A 178 2.29 -34.00 -10.22
CA ASN A 178 2.64 -33.64 -11.59
C ASN A 178 2.84 -32.13 -11.73
N ILE A 179 3.78 -31.70 -12.56
CA ILE A 179 3.98 -30.29 -12.94
C ILE A 179 4.02 -30.15 -14.46
N ASP A 180 3.42 -29.09 -14.99
CA ASP A 180 3.55 -28.75 -16.40
C ASP A 180 4.77 -27.86 -16.69
N GLY A 181 5.06 -27.61 -17.97
CA GLY A 181 6.23 -26.83 -18.39
C GLY A 181 6.19 -25.34 -18.02
N ILE A 182 5.07 -24.82 -17.50
CA ILE A 182 4.92 -23.41 -17.11
C ILE A 182 4.81 -23.22 -15.60
N GLY A 183 4.88 -24.29 -14.80
CA GLY A 183 4.93 -24.25 -13.34
C GLY A 183 3.60 -24.53 -12.63
N ASN A 184 2.58 -25.04 -13.32
CA ASN A 184 1.35 -25.49 -12.65
C ASN A 184 1.56 -26.89 -12.06
N PHE A 185 1.64 -26.96 -10.74
CA PHE A 185 1.78 -28.19 -9.97
C PHE A 185 0.42 -28.69 -9.47
N ILE A 186 0.20 -30.00 -9.53
CA ILE A 186 -0.94 -30.71 -8.93
C ILE A 186 -0.39 -31.77 -7.98
N ALA A 187 -0.73 -31.67 -6.70
CA ALA A 187 -0.29 -32.60 -5.66
C ALA A 187 -0.87 -34.00 -5.87
N SER A 188 -0.12 -35.03 -5.49
CA SER A 188 -0.64 -36.39 -5.45
C SER A 188 -1.69 -36.54 -4.33
N LYS A 189 -2.40 -37.68 -4.32
CA LYS A 189 -3.38 -37.99 -3.27
C LYS A 189 -2.75 -38.65 -2.03
N THR A 190 -1.44 -38.89 -2.04
CA THR A 190 -0.74 -39.62 -0.99
C THR A 190 -0.05 -38.61 -0.06
N PRO A 191 -0.44 -38.55 1.22
CA PRO A 191 0.27 -37.72 2.20
C PRO A 191 1.74 -38.11 2.31
N GLY A 192 2.60 -37.13 2.57
CA GLY A 192 4.03 -37.38 2.71
C GLY A 192 4.90 -36.13 2.58
N ILE A 193 6.18 -36.29 2.91
CA ILE A 193 7.20 -35.26 2.74
C ILE A 193 8.03 -35.65 1.51
N TYR A 194 7.97 -34.82 0.47
CA TYR A 194 8.68 -35.03 -0.78
C TYR A 194 9.74 -33.94 -0.96
N THR A 195 10.97 -34.25 -0.54
CA THR A 195 12.13 -33.37 -0.69
C THR A 195 12.57 -33.30 -2.15
N GLU A 196 12.92 -32.11 -2.61
CA GLU A 196 13.43 -31.84 -3.96
C GLU A 196 12.57 -32.47 -5.08
N ALA A 197 11.25 -32.46 -4.88
CA ALA A 197 10.29 -33.15 -5.72
C ALA A 197 10.11 -32.50 -7.10
N ILE A 198 10.35 -31.19 -7.18
CA ILE A 198 10.16 -30.38 -8.38
C ILE A 198 11.50 -29.75 -8.74
N LYS A 199 11.96 -29.96 -9.97
CA LYS A 199 13.18 -29.36 -10.52
C LYS A 199 12.79 -28.19 -11.42
N VAL A 200 13.50 -27.07 -11.28
CA VAL A 200 13.52 -25.99 -12.28
C VAL A 200 14.91 -25.84 -12.86
N GLU A 201 14.99 -25.77 -14.18
CA GLU A 201 16.21 -25.48 -14.92
C GLU A 201 16.05 -24.13 -15.64
N ALA A 202 16.94 -23.20 -15.35
CA ALA A 202 17.09 -21.94 -16.08
C ALA A 202 18.11 -22.15 -17.20
N VAL A 203 17.76 -21.77 -18.42
CA VAL A 203 18.61 -21.89 -19.61
C VAL A 203 18.70 -20.54 -20.31
N ILE A 204 19.92 -20.03 -20.50
CA ILE A 204 20.20 -18.88 -21.36
C ILE A 204 20.97 -19.38 -22.57
N SER A 205 20.49 -19.05 -23.76
CA SER A 205 21.16 -19.38 -25.02
C SER A 205 22.00 -18.19 -25.46
N GLY A 206 23.30 -18.39 -25.69
CA GLY A 206 24.23 -17.39 -26.20
C GLY A 206 25.00 -17.89 -27.42
N GLU A 207 25.78 -17.02 -28.05
CA GLU A 207 26.56 -17.36 -29.26
C GLU A 207 27.60 -18.48 -29.02
N GLN A 208 28.03 -18.67 -27.77
CA GLN A 208 29.02 -19.69 -27.39
C GLN A 208 28.43 -20.95 -26.73
N GLY A 209 27.10 -21.09 -26.70
CA GLY A 209 26.43 -22.27 -26.13
C GLY A 209 25.32 -21.92 -25.14
N PHE A 210 25.08 -22.83 -24.19
CA PHE A 210 24.03 -22.68 -23.18
C PHE A 210 24.63 -22.51 -21.79
N ILE A 211 24.13 -21.55 -21.03
CA ILE A 211 24.37 -21.44 -19.59
C ILE A 211 23.14 -22.00 -18.89
N THR A 212 23.36 -22.93 -17.96
CA THR A 212 22.27 -23.58 -17.22
C THR A 212 22.46 -23.45 -15.71
N ALA A 213 21.38 -23.20 -14.98
CA ALA A 213 21.31 -23.30 -13.53
C ALA A 213 20.11 -24.17 -13.12
N THR A 214 20.21 -24.87 -12.00
CA THR A 214 19.13 -25.72 -11.48
C THR A 214 18.85 -25.39 -10.03
N ASP A 215 17.57 -25.43 -9.65
CA ASP A 215 17.11 -25.42 -8.25
C ASP A 215 15.94 -26.39 -8.07
N TYR A 216 15.61 -26.68 -6.82
CA TYR A 216 14.59 -27.64 -6.44
C TYR A 216 13.60 -27.07 -5.43
N ALA A 217 12.34 -27.49 -5.54
CA ALA A 217 11.32 -27.25 -4.53
C ALA A 217 10.87 -28.55 -3.88
N SER A 218 10.59 -28.49 -2.57
CA SER A 218 10.05 -29.59 -1.77
C SER A 218 8.60 -29.33 -1.41
N VAL A 219 7.79 -30.39 -1.37
CA VAL A 219 6.37 -30.30 -1.04
C VAL A 219 6.04 -31.24 0.11
N VAL A 220 5.25 -30.76 1.05
CA VAL A 220 4.63 -31.58 2.11
C VAL A 220 3.15 -31.70 1.79
N ILE A 221 2.71 -32.91 1.47
CA ILE A 221 1.29 -33.21 1.28
C ILE A 221 0.73 -33.62 2.65
N ARG A 222 -0.18 -32.81 3.19
CA ARG A 222 -0.71 -33.00 4.54
C ARG A 222 -1.46 -34.32 4.67
N ASP A 223 -1.21 -35.01 5.78
CA ASP A 223 -2.03 -36.15 6.18
C ASP A 223 -3.26 -35.63 6.90
N LEU A 224 -4.35 -35.47 6.15
CA LEU A 224 -5.60 -34.96 6.67
C LEU A 224 -6.53 -36.12 7.06
N PRO A 225 -7.11 -36.11 8.28
CA PRO A 225 -8.07 -37.13 8.68
C PRO A 225 -9.26 -37.14 7.72
N SER A 226 -9.58 -38.31 7.15
CA SER A 226 -10.73 -38.49 6.27
C SER A 226 -11.81 -39.32 6.97
N PRO A 227 -13.08 -38.88 7.01
CA PRO A 227 -13.62 -37.68 6.36
C PRO A 227 -13.43 -36.39 7.17
N ARG A 228 -13.17 -35.27 6.46
CA ARG A 228 -13.23 -33.92 7.03
C ARG A 228 -14.70 -33.48 7.07
N THR A 229 -15.17 -33.07 8.24
CA THR A 229 -16.58 -32.74 8.49
C THR A 229 -16.73 -31.25 8.76
N LEU A 230 -17.67 -30.60 8.08
CA LEU A 230 -18.02 -29.19 8.24
C LEU A 230 -18.31 -28.90 9.71
N SER A 231 -17.60 -27.94 10.29
CA SER A 231 -17.75 -27.55 11.70
C SER A 231 -18.05 -26.08 11.90
N ALA A 232 -17.73 -25.22 10.92
CA ALA A 232 -18.11 -23.81 10.95
C ALA A 232 -18.25 -23.23 9.53
N ILE A 233 -19.10 -22.22 9.40
CA ILE A 233 -19.10 -21.29 8.26
C ILE A 233 -18.93 -19.88 8.80
N TYR A 234 -18.27 -19.01 8.04
CA TYR A 234 -18.12 -17.60 8.39
C TYR A 234 -18.49 -16.74 7.17
N PRO A 235 -19.56 -15.92 7.27
CA PRO A 235 -19.91 -14.99 6.20
C PRO A 235 -18.87 -13.89 6.05
N TRP A 236 -18.61 -13.52 4.80
CA TRP A 236 -17.74 -12.41 4.44
C TRP A 236 -18.45 -11.50 3.41
N PRO A 237 -18.63 -10.20 3.72
CA PRO A 237 -18.30 -9.54 5.00
C PRO A 237 -19.18 -10.06 6.17
N TYR A 238 -18.66 -9.99 7.41
CA TYR A 238 -19.38 -10.45 8.63
C TYR A 238 -20.42 -9.43 9.14
N LYS A 239 -20.40 -8.20 8.60
CA LYS A 239 -21.41 -7.17 8.78
C LYS A 239 -21.50 -6.34 7.51
N VAL A 240 -22.72 -6.00 7.11
CA VAL A 240 -22.97 -5.18 5.92
C VAL A 240 -23.42 -3.78 6.34
N THR A 241 -22.71 -2.75 5.86
CA THR A 241 -23.18 -1.36 5.89
C THR A 241 -23.26 -0.86 4.46
N VAL A 242 -24.43 -0.47 4.00
CA VAL A 242 -24.70 -0.19 2.60
C VAL A 242 -25.67 0.97 2.44
N THR A 243 -25.56 1.73 1.35
CA THR A 243 -26.53 2.78 1.02
C THR A 243 -27.86 2.19 0.54
N PRO A 244 -28.97 2.95 0.57
CA PRO A 244 -30.25 2.49 0.02
C PRO A 244 -30.08 2.03 -1.44
N ASN A 245 -30.64 0.86 -1.78
CA ASN A 245 -30.47 0.19 -3.08
C ASN A 245 -29.04 -0.24 -3.45
N GLY A 246 -28.07 -0.11 -2.53
CA GLY A 246 -26.69 -0.52 -2.78
C GLY A 246 -26.54 -2.02 -2.91
N LEU A 247 -25.44 -2.42 -3.55
CA LEU A 247 -25.13 -3.81 -3.88
C LEU A 247 -23.92 -4.30 -3.10
N VAL A 248 -23.97 -5.54 -2.60
CA VAL A 248 -22.89 -6.17 -1.84
C VAL A 248 -22.73 -7.62 -2.29
N ASN A 249 -21.51 -8.00 -2.66
CA ASN A 249 -21.18 -9.41 -2.91
C ASN A 249 -21.03 -10.14 -1.58
N LEU A 250 -21.76 -11.24 -1.43
CA LEU A 250 -21.69 -12.11 -0.26
C LEU A 250 -20.87 -13.35 -0.58
N SER A 251 -20.10 -13.78 0.40
CA SER A 251 -19.29 -15.00 0.34
C SER A 251 -19.23 -15.66 1.71
N ILE A 252 -18.75 -16.89 1.78
CA ILE A 252 -18.43 -17.56 3.04
C ILE A 252 -17.05 -18.18 2.99
N ARG A 253 -16.50 -18.49 4.16
CA ARG A 253 -15.46 -19.49 4.33
C ARG A 253 -15.99 -20.61 5.21
N ALA A 254 -15.76 -21.86 4.80
CA ALA A 254 -16.11 -23.04 5.58
C ALA A 254 -14.86 -23.67 6.19
N TYR A 255 -15.00 -24.21 7.39
CA TYR A 255 -13.93 -24.87 8.14
C TYR A 255 -14.42 -26.21 8.67
N ASP A 256 -13.50 -27.15 8.78
CA ASP A 256 -13.78 -28.48 9.33
C ASP A 256 -13.61 -28.54 10.87
N GLN A 257 -13.76 -29.75 11.43
CA GLN A 257 -13.64 -30.02 12.86
C GLN A 257 -12.23 -29.75 13.44
N PHE A 258 -11.22 -29.56 12.60
CA PHE A 258 -9.85 -29.26 13.00
C PHE A 258 -9.52 -27.77 12.82
N GLY A 259 -10.45 -26.97 12.29
CA GLY A 259 -10.27 -25.55 12.03
C GLY A 259 -9.53 -25.25 10.73
N ASP A 260 -9.33 -26.25 9.86
CA ASP A 260 -8.74 -26.06 8.54
C ASP A 260 -9.84 -25.72 7.51
N PRO A 261 -9.56 -24.85 6.51
CA PRO A 261 -10.53 -24.55 5.45
C PRO A 261 -10.97 -25.80 4.69
N ILE A 262 -12.25 -25.84 4.28
CA ILE A 262 -12.79 -26.85 3.38
C ILE A 262 -13.62 -26.21 2.25
N PRO A 263 -13.61 -26.78 1.03
CA PRO A 263 -14.54 -26.36 0.00
C PRO A 263 -15.97 -26.72 0.39
N LEU A 264 -16.91 -25.82 0.10
CA LEU A 264 -18.33 -26.03 0.34
C LEU A 264 -19.14 -25.46 -0.82
N ASP A 265 -19.79 -26.33 -1.57
CA ASP A 265 -20.55 -25.95 -2.78
C ASP A 265 -22.04 -25.75 -2.49
N ASN A 266 -22.60 -26.52 -1.55
CA ASN A 266 -24.02 -26.47 -1.19
C ASN A 266 -24.25 -25.41 -0.09
N ILE A 267 -24.59 -24.19 -0.53
CA ILE A 267 -24.82 -23.03 0.33
C ILE A 267 -26.15 -22.40 -0.04
N GLU A 268 -27.06 -22.31 0.93
CA GLU A 268 -28.35 -21.64 0.79
C GLU A 268 -28.31 -20.29 1.52
N TRP A 269 -28.90 -19.27 0.90
CA TRP A 269 -29.03 -17.93 1.45
C TRP A 269 -30.51 -17.57 1.51
N SER A 270 -30.98 -17.08 2.65
CA SER A 270 -32.33 -16.53 2.79
C SER A 270 -32.30 -15.17 3.47
N ILE A 271 -33.24 -14.32 3.06
CA ILE A 271 -33.54 -13.09 3.77
C ILE A 271 -34.57 -13.42 4.83
N GLU A 272 -34.27 -13.08 6.09
CA GLU A 272 -35.18 -13.33 7.21
C GLU A 272 -36.22 -12.21 7.36
N ASN A 273 -36.01 -11.06 6.70
CA ASN A 273 -36.93 -9.94 6.68
C ASN A 273 -36.93 -9.27 5.30
N ASP A 274 -37.98 -9.47 4.50
CA ASP A 274 -38.07 -8.94 3.14
C ASP A 274 -37.96 -7.40 3.06
N ALA A 275 -38.16 -6.68 4.17
CA ALA A 275 -37.96 -5.23 4.23
C ALA A 275 -36.48 -4.81 4.03
N ILE A 276 -35.51 -5.74 4.10
CA ILE A 276 -34.09 -5.41 3.99
C ILE A 276 -33.56 -5.39 2.57
N GLY A 277 -34.21 -6.08 1.62
CA GLY A 277 -33.67 -6.21 0.26
C GLY A 277 -33.95 -7.55 -0.42
N THR A 278 -33.11 -7.88 -1.40
CA THR A 278 -33.15 -9.15 -2.17
C THR A 278 -31.76 -9.74 -2.34
N ILE A 279 -31.64 -11.06 -2.50
CA ILE A 279 -30.40 -11.75 -2.89
C ILE A 279 -30.62 -12.41 -4.24
N THR A 280 -29.71 -12.17 -5.19
CA THR A 280 -29.73 -12.83 -6.51
C THR A 280 -29.02 -14.17 -6.49
N GLU A 281 -29.21 -15.00 -7.53
CA GLU A 281 -28.54 -16.30 -7.68
C GLU A 281 -27.00 -16.22 -7.61
N ASN A 282 -26.42 -15.08 -8.01
CA ASN A 282 -24.97 -14.84 -7.96
C ASN A 282 -24.46 -14.36 -6.60
N ARG A 283 -25.24 -14.55 -5.51
CA ARG A 283 -24.90 -14.12 -4.14
C ARG A 283 -24.66 -12.60 -4.02
N LEU A 284 -25.28 -11.83 -4.90
CA LEU A 284 -25.30 -10.38 -4.85
C LEU A 284 -26.53 -9.92 -4.08
N PHE A 285 -26.30 -9.31 -2.91
CA PHE A 285 -27.34 -8.69 -2.08
C PHE A 285 -27.61 -7.27 -2.56
N ARG A 286 -28.89 -6.94 -2.74
CA ARG A 286 -29.38 -5.59 -3.02
C ARG A 286 -30.21 -5.10 -1.85
N ALA A 287 -29.74 -4.07 -1.16
CA ALA A 287 -30.47 -3.46 -0.06
C ALA A 287 -31.79 -2.83 -0.51
N SER A 288 -32.77 -2.74 0.39
CA SER A 288 -33.99 -1.98 0.17
C SER A 288 -33.73 -0.47 0.21
N SER A 289 -34.80 0.32 0.03
CA SER A 289 -34.75 1.77 0.12
C SER A 289 -34.90 2.32 1.54
N THR A 290 -35.19 1.47 2.53
CA THR A 290 -35.52 1.88 3.90
C THR A 290 -34.27 1.87 4.77
N PRO A 291 -33.82 3.03 5.30
CA PRO A 291 -32.71 3.07 6.25
C PRO A 291 -33.05 2.35 7.55
N GLY A 292 -32.04 1.73 8.16
CA GLY A 292 -32.22 1.02 9.43
C GLY A 292 -31.09 0.05 9.76
N LYS A 293 -31.13 -0.45 11.00
CA LYS A 293 -30.29 -1.55 11.47
C LYS A 293 -31.14 -2.81 11.53
N TYR A 294 -30.69 -3.85 10.85
CA TYR A 294 -31.36 -5.13 10.72
C TYR A 294 -30.44 -6.22 11.27
N PRO A 295 -30.58 -6.60 12.54
CA PRO A 295 -29.82 -7.71 13.10
C PRO A 295 -30.33 -9.05 12.54
N ASN A 296 -29.42 -10.03 12.36
CA ASN A 296 -29.73 -11.37 11.85
C ASN A 296 -30.54 -11.36 10.54
N ALA A 297 -30.27 -10.40 9.67
CA ALA A 297 -31.11 -10.07 8.53
C ALA A 297 -31.02 -11.09 7.39
N ILE A 298 -29.84 -11.68 7.22
CA ILE A 298 -29.58 -12.71 6.21
C ILE A 298 -29.15 -13.98 6.94
N LYS A 299 -29.80 -15.09 6.62
CA LYS A 299 -29.43 -16.43 7.10
C LYS A 299 -28.67 -17.16 6.01
N ILE A 300 -27.61 -17.85 6.44
CA ILE A 300 -26.74 -18.63 5.59
C ILE A 300 -26.76 -20.06 6.10
N ILE A 301 -27.01 -21.02 5.21
CA ILE A 301 -27.00 -22.44 5.54
C ILE A 301 -25.96 -23.13 4.67
N GLY A 302 -24.91 -23.66 5.30
CA GLY A 302 -23.92 -24.52 4.66
C GLY A 302 -24.27 -25.99 4.88
N LYS A 303 -24.30 -26.78 3.81
CA LYS A 303 -24.61 -28.23 3.87
C LYS A 303 -23.46 -29.05 3.32
N GLN A 304 -23.01 -30.03 4.09
CA GLN A 304 -22.05 -31.02 3.64
C GLN A 304 -22.70 -32.41 3.72
N GLU A 305 -22.74 -33.10 2.58
CA GLU A 305 -23.22 -34.47 2.49
C GLU A 305 -22.05 -35.44 2.70
N ILE A 306 -22.15 -36.31 3.70
CA ILE A 306 -21.15 -37.35 3.98
C ILE A 306 -21.89 -38.70 4.05
N LYS A 307 -21.69 -39.54 3.02
CA LYS A 307 -22.36 -40.84 2.88
C LYS A 307 -23.89 -40.70 2.97
N SER A 308 -24.48 -41.08 4.10
CA SER A 308 -25.92 -41.06 4.38
C SER A 308 -26.34 -39.93 5.32
N ASP A 309 -25.40 -39.12 5.82
CA ASP A 309 -25.65 -38.03 6.75
C ASP A 309 -25.46 -36.66 6.08
N ILE A 310 -26.25 -35.68 6.53
CA ILE A 310 -26.13 -34.28 6.11
C ILE A 310 -25.75 -33.45 7.33
N ILE A 311 -24.57 -32.83 7.28
CA ILE A 311 -24.17 -31.83 8.26
C ILE A 311 -24.66 -30.47 7.78
N GLN A 312 -25.38 -29.77 8.64
CA GLN A 312 -25.94 -28.45 8.35
C GLN A 312 -25.52 -27.45 9.41
N ILE A 313 -24.91 -26.33 8.99
CA ILE A 313 -24.56 -25.20 9.86
C ILE A 313 -25.32 -23.97 9.39
N SER A 314 -25.89 -23.23 10.33
CA SER A 314 -26.56 -21.96 10.06
C SER A 314 -25.81 -20.80 10.71
N GLU A 315 -25.63 -19.73 9.96
CA GLU A 315 -25.08 -18.46 10.43
C GLU A 315 -25.97 -17.30 10.03
N TYR A 316 -25.77 -16.16 10.68
CA TYR A 316 -26.55 -14.94 10.45
C TYR A 316 -25.64 -13.74 10.21
N LEU A 317 -26.12 -12.81 9.39
CA LEU A 317 -25.42 -11.59 9.03
C LEU A 317 -26.29 -10.37 9.30
N ASP A 318 -25.71 -9.40 10.00
CA ASP A 318 -26.32 -8.10 10.25
C ASP A 318 -26.20 -7.19 9.03
N VAL A 319 -27.28 -6.48 8.70
CA VAL A 319 -27.34 -5.49 7.63
C VAL A 319 -27.70 -4.13 8.20
N THR A 320 -26.98 -3.09 7.81
CA THR A 320 -27.28 -1.69 8.12
C THR A 320 -27.43 -0.92 6.81
N ILE A 321 -28.62 -0.37 6.58
CA ILE A 321 -28.90 0.50 5.44
C ILE A 321 -28.79 1.95 5.92
N THR A 322 -27.82 2.69 5.37
CA THR A 322 -27.54 4.07 5.81
C THR A 322 -28.65 5.03 5.37
N GLY A 323 -28.96 6.01 6.21
CA GLY A 323 -29.93 7.07 5.97
C GLY A 323 -29.32 8.34 5.40
N LYS A 324 -29.99 9.46 5.67
CA LYS A 324 -29.58 10.80 5.25
C LYS A 324 -28.66 11.41 6.30
N LEU A 325 -27.63 12.14 5.85
CA LEU A 325 -26.77 12.92 6.73
C LEU A 325 -27.60 13.76 7.72
N ASN A 326 -27.33 13.61 9.00
CA ASN A 326 -28.03 14.27 10.11
C ASN A 326 -27.06 15.02 11.04
N LYS A 327 -25.85 14.48 11.24
CA LYS A 327 -24.83 15.05 12.13
C LYS A 327 -23.45 15.05 11.46
N LEU A 328 -22.64 16.08 11.73
CA LEU A 328 -21.23 16.18 11.32
C LEU A 328 -20.35 16.50 12.53
N GLU A 329 -19.11 16.01 12.51
CA GLU A 329 -18.05 16.36 13.46
C GLU A 329 -16.73 16.59 12.72
N ILE A 330 -15.94 17.57 13.18
CA ILE A 330 -14.63 17.93 12.62
C ILE A 330 -13.52 17.62 13.62
N TYR A 331 -12.39 17.13 13.13
CA TYR A 331 -11.19 16.87 13.90
C TYR A 331 -9.94 17.43 13.21
N PRO A 332 -8.98 18.04 13.94
CA PRO A 332 -9.08 18.40 15.36
C PRO A 332 -10.07 19.56 15.57
N ASN A 333 -10.59 19.70 16.80
CA ASN A 333 -11.53 20.77 17.16
C ASN A 333 -10.83 22.10 17.52
N THR A 334 -9.49 22.11 17.64
CA THR A 334 -8.61 23.25 17.88
C THR A 334 -7.24 22.99 17.24
N ALA A 335 -6.52 24.03 16.82
CA ALA A 335 -5.15 23.90 16.32
C ALA A 335 -4.27 25.10 16.75
N ILE A 336 -2.98 24.85 17.01
CA ILE A 336 -1.98 25.89 17.33
C ILE A 336 -0.79 25.62 16.41
N LEU A 337 -0.36 26.62 15.66
CA LEU A 337 0.59 26.49 14.55
C LEU A 337 1.64 27.61 14.60
N ASN A 338 2.86 27.32 14.15
CA ASN A 338 3.79 28.39 13.76
C ASN A 338 3.48 28.85 12.32
N PRO A 339 3.95 30.04 11.90
CA PRO A 339 3.93 30.43 10.51
C PRO A 339 4.53 29.36 9.61
N GLY A 340 3.79 28.94 8.58
CA GLY A 340 4.20 27.89 7.64
C GLY A 340 3.92 26.45 8.10
N ASP A 341 3.50 26.20 9.34
CA ASP A 341 3.11 24.86 9.78
C ASP A 341 1.75 24.43 9.20
N THR A 342 1.55 23.12 9.05
CA THR A 342 0.34 22.51 8.49
C THR A 342 -0.40 21.65 9.51
N VAL A 343 -1.73 21.75 9.54
CA VAL A 343 -2.63 20.83 10.27
C VAL A 343 -3.61 20.17 9.30
N HIS A 344 -3.93 18.89 9.53
CA HIS A 344 -4.92 18.16 8.75
C HIS A 344 -6.28 18.17 9.44
N PHE A 345 -7.31 18.64 8.75
CA PHE A 345 -8.70 18.57 9.19
C PHE A 345 -9.45 17.44 8.48
N SER A 346 -10.16 16.63 9.27
CA SER A 346 -11.06 15.58 8.79
C SER A 346 -12.50 15.82 9.29
N ILE A 347 -13.48 15.38 8.52
CA ILE A 347 -14.90 15.47 8.89
C ILE A 347 -15.55 14.10 8.77
N SER A 348 -16.17 13.65 9.87
CA SER A 348 -17.05 12.48 9.92
C SER A 348 -18.51 12.92 9.97
N GLY A 349 -19.42 12.06 9.48
CA GLY A 349 -20.85 12.34 9.54
C GLY A 349 -21.68 11.10 9.81
N TRP A 350 -22.85 11.32 10.42
CA TRP A 350 -23.79 10.27 10.81
C TRP A 350 -25.18 10.56 10.28
N ASP A 351 -25.94 9.50 10.02
CA ASP A 351 -27.34 9.58 9.62
C ASP A 351 -28.31 9.79 10.81
N GLU A 352 -29.61 9.83 10.52
CA GLU A 352 -30.68 9.95 11.52
C GLU A 352 -30.72 8.80 12.54
N ASN A 353 -30.10 7.66 12.22
CA ASN A 353 -30.02 6.46 13.05
C ASN A 353 -28.66 6.32 13.76
N ASN A 354 -27.84 7.38 13.75
CA ASN A 354 -26.50 7.41 14.31
C ASN A 354 -25.56 6.35 13.69
N VAL A 355 -25.72 6.06 12.40
CA VAL A 355 -24.81 5.24 11.60
C VAL A 355 -23.83 6.17 10.88
N GLU A 356 -22.54 5.88 10.98
CA GLU A 356 -21.50 6.65 10.28
C GLU A 356 -21.61 6.46 8.76
N LEU A 357 -21.50 7.57 8.04
CA LEU A 357 -21.64 7.64 6.59
C LEU A 357 -20.27 7.65 5.92
N SER A 358 -20.01 6.66 5.07
CA SER A 358 -18.80 6.57 4.26
C SER A 358 -18.90 7.31 2.92
N ASN A 359 -20.10 7.71 2.52
CA ASN A 359 -20.40 8.33 1.23
C ASN A 359 -20.45 9.87 1.34
N LEU A 360 -19.47 10.45 2.03
CA LEU A 360 -19.37 11.90 2.21
C LEU A 360 -18.21 12.47 1.39
N VAL A 361 -18.48 13.58 0.70
CA VAL A 361 -17.48 14.35 -0.05
C VAL A 361 -17.39 15.74 0.56
N THR A 362 -16.21 16.10 1.03
CA THR A 362 -15.96 17.42 1.62
C THR A 362 -15.33 18.35 0.60
N ARG A 363 -15.86 19.57 0.50
CA ARG A 363 -15.26 20.68 -0.25
C ARG A 363 -14.79 21.75 0.71
N TRP A 364 -13.48 21.90 0.80
CA TRP A 364 -12.82 22.95 1.58
C TRP A 364 -12.72 24.23 0.76
N SER A 365 -12.91 25.37 1.41
CA SER A 365 -12.68 26.69 0.84
C SER A 365 -12.06 27.60 1.89
N PRO A 366 -10.93 28.29 1.60
CA PRO A 366 -10.40 29.31 2.49
C PRO A 366 -11.37 30.49 2.58
N VAL A 367 -11.46 31.10 3.76
CA VAL A 367 -12.25 32.32 3.97
C VAL A 367 -11.37 33.57 3.85
N ASN A 368 -10.11 33.47 4.26
CA ASN A 368 -9.11 34.52 4.13
C ASN A 368 -7.73 33.91 3.83
N GLU A 369 -7.23 34.13 2.61
CA GLU A 369 -5.94 33.60 2.17
C GLU A 369 -4.73 34.24 2.85
N ASP A 370 -4.89 35.42 3.46
CA ASP A 370 -3.82 36.12 4.19
C ASP A 370 -3.48 35.42 5.53
N ILE A 371 -4.41 34.61 6.05
CA ILE A 371 -4.24 33.87 7.32
C ILE A 371 -3.70 32.46 7.08
N GLY A 372 -3.93 31.89 5.90
CA GLY A 372 -3.46 30.55 5.55
C GLY A 372 -4.22 29.96 4.36
N LYS A 373 -3.72 28.84 3.86
CA LYS A 373 -4.28 28.14 2.70
C LYS A 373 -4.71 26.74 3.09
N ILE A 374 -5.85 26.28 2.59
CA ILE A 374 -6.30 24.89 2.74
C ILE A 374 -6.39 24.21 1.38
N ASP A 375 -5.88 22.99 1.28
CA ASP A 375 -6.00 22.18 0.07
C ASP A 375 -7.31 21.37 0.01
N ALA A 376 -7.52 20.67 -1.09
CA ALA A 376 -8.72 19.83 -1.29
C ALA A 376 -8.79 18.62 -0.36
N TYR A 377 -7.68 18.24 0.29
CA TYR A 377 -7.58 17.11 1.20
C TYR A 377 -7.80 17.52 2.66
N GLY A 378 -7.94 18.82 2.95
CA GLY A 378 -8.16 19.34 4.30
C GLY A 378 -6.86 19.72 5.03
N ASN A 379 -5.73 19.81 4.33
CA ASN A 379 -4.48 20.28 4.91
C ASN A 379 -4.45 21.81 4.91
N PHE A 380 -4.49 22.42 6.09
CA PHE A 380 -4.40 23.87 6.29
C PHE A 380 -2.98 24.26 6.68
N THR A 381 -2.36 25.15 5.90
CA THR A 381 -1.04 25.74 6.17
C THR A 381 -1.19 27.18 6.66
N ALA A 382 -0.61 27.48 7.83
CA ALA A 382 -0.67 28.78 8.47
C ALA A 382 0.13 29.85 7.70
N GLY A 383 -0.45 31.05 7.57
CA GLY A 383 0.19 32.25 7.04
C GLY A 383 1.16 32.88 8.04
N THR A 384 1.64 34.08 7.74
CA THR A 384 2.69 34.76 8.53
C THR A 384 2.14 35.71 9.59
N SER A 385 0.86 36.08 9.50
CA SER A 385 0.22 36.98 10.47
C SER A 385 0.00 36.24 11.79
N PRO A 386 0.64 36.65 12.91
CA PRO A 386 0.39 36.03 14.19
C PRO A 386 -0.97 36.45 14.76
N GLY A 387 -1.61 35.59 15.53
CA GLY A 387 -2.90 35.89 16.14
C GLY A 387 -3.79 34.69 16.35
N LEU A 388 -4.88 34.89 17.10
CA LEU A 388 -5.99 33.97 17.21
C LEU A 388 -6.93 34.23 16.04
N PHE A 389 -7.04 33.25 15.14
CA PHE A 389 -7.90 33.34 13.98
C PHE A 389 -9.11 32.43 14.09
N GLU A 390 -10.21 33.00 13.61
CA GLU A 390 -11.58 32.56 13.79
C GLU A 390 -12.25 32.48 12.41
N ASP A 391 -13.11 31.49 12.18
CA ASP A 391 -13.85 31.26 10.92
C ASP A 391 -13.02 31.24 9.61
N ILE A 392 -11.75 30.80 9.65
CA ILE A 392 -10.80 30.93 8.51
C ILE A 392 -10.95 29.91 7.39
N VAL A 393 -11.64 28.79 7.64
CA VAL A 393 -11.92 27.75 6.65
C VAL A 393 -13.40 27.44 6.69
N LYS A 394 -13.99 27.26 5.50
CA LYS A 394 -15.34 26.74 5.32
C LYS A 394 -15.26 25.36 4.69
N ALA A 395 -16.06 24.44 5.21
CA ALA A 395 -16.21 23.10 4.62
C ALA A 395 -17.67 22.86 4.25
N LYS A 396 -17.93 22.47 3.00
CA LYS A 396 -19.23 21.98 2.54
C LYS A 396 -19.17 20.48 2.37
N VAL A 397 -19.98 19.74 3.12
CA VAL A 397 -20.02 18.28 3.05
C VAL A 397 -21.24 17.82 2.27
N TYR A 398 -21.02 17.00 1.26
CA TYR A 398 -22.05 16.44 0.39
C TYR A 398 -22.17 14.95 0.64
N GLN A 399 -23.37 14.48 0.97
CA GLN A 399 -23.65 13.06 0.94
C GLN A 399 -23.94 12.64 -0.50
N ILE A 400 -23.09 11.78 -1.07
CA ILE A 400 -23.22 11.30 -2.44
C ILE A 400 -24.04 10.01 -2.48
N SER A 401 -25.07 9.96 -3.33
CA SER A 401 -25.73 8.69 -3.63
C SER A 401 -24.86 7.87 -4.57
N SER A 402 -24.83 6.55 -4.39
CA SER A 402 -24.15 5.56 -5.23
C SER A 402 -24.81 5.39 -6.63
N SER A 403 -25.29 6.48 -7.22
CA SER A 403 -25.93 6.51 -8.52
C SER A 403 -25.44 7.71 -9.34
N GLN A 404 -24.22 7.60 -9.86
CA GLN A 404 -23.85 7.84 -11.26
C GLN A 404 -22.42 7.37 -11.52
#